data_AF-A0A378AYW6-F1
#
_entry.id   AF-A0A378AYW6-F1
#
_cell.length_a   1.000
_cell.length_b   1.000
_cell.length_c   1.000
_cell.angle_alpha   90.00
_cell.angle_beta   90.00
_cell.angle_gamma   90.00
#
_symmetry.space_group_name_H-M   'P 1'
#
loop_
_entity.id
_entity.type
_entity.pdbx_description
1 polymer ?
#
loop_
_entity_poly.entity_id
_entity_poly.type
_entity_poly.pdbx_seq_one_letter_code
_entity_poly.pdbx_strand_id
1 'polypeptide(L)'
;MTLLALGINHKTAPVALRERVTFSPETLDKALESLLAQPMVQGGVVLSTCNRTELYLSVEEQDNLQEALIRWLCKLPRPQRRRPAKKPLLASG
;
A
#
# COMPACT_ATOMS: atom_id res chain seq x y z
N MET A 1 1.47 18.64 -15.45
CA MET A 1 1.79 18.19 -14.08
C MET A 1 0.47 18.04 -13.35
N THR A 2 0.14 16.82 -12.95
CA THR A 2 -1.14 16.47 -12.34
C THR A 2 -0.89 15.90 -10.96
N LEU A 3 -1.71 16.27 -9.98
CA LEU A 3 -1.71 15.62 -8.67
C LEU A 3 -2.72 14.48 -8.68
N LEU A 4 -2.22 13.26 -8.47
CA LEU A 4 -3.01 12.04 -8.43
C LEU A 4 -3.06 11.50 -7.00
N ALA A 5 -4.27 11.17 -6.55
CA ALA A 5 -4.50 10.37 -5.35
C ALA A 5 -4.96 8.97 -5.76
N LEU A 6 -4.18 7.95 -5.39
CA LEU A 6 -4.51 6.54 -5.60
C LEU A 6 -4.54 5.82 -4.26
N GLY A 7 -5.61 5.11 -3.93
CA GLY A 7 -5.63 4.38 -2.67
C GLY A 7 -6.93 3.66 -2.37
N ILE A 8 -6.95 3.00 -1.22
CA ILE A 8 -8.13 2.35 -0.66
C ILE A 8 -8.27 2.68 0.82
N ASN A 9 -9.51 2.73 1.32
CA ASN A 9 -9.81 3.08 2.70
C ASN A 9 -10.95 2.24 3.29
N HIS A 10 -11.16 2.36 4.59
CA HIS A 10 -12.17 1.61 5.33
C HIS A 10 -13.61 1.84 4.89
N LYS A 11 -13.91 2.95 4.19
CA LYS A 11 -15.27 3.22 3.67
C LYS A 11 -15.56 2.42 2.40
N THR A 12 -14.53 2.07 1.63
CA THR A 12 -14.68 1.44 0.30
C THR A 12 -14.10 0.03 0.21
N ALA A 13 -13.31 -0.42 1.20
CA ALA A 13 -12.64 -1.71 1.16
C ALA A 13 -12.66 -2.44 2.52
N PRO A 14 -12.97 -3.75 2.53
CA PRO A 14 -12.89 -4.56 3.74
C PRO A 14 -11.44 -4.68 4.23
N VAL A 15 -11.27 -4.98 5.52
CA VAL A 15 -9.95 -5.09 6.16
C VAL A 15 -9.02 -6.06 5.42
N ALA A 16 -9.54 -7.22 4.99
CA ALA A 16 -8.75 -8.23 4.28
C ALA A 16 -8.19 -7.74 2.93
N LEU A 17 -8.85 -6.78 2.27
CA LEU A 17 -8.32 -6.16 1.06
C LEU A 17 -7.27 -5.10 1.40
N ARG A 18 -7.49 -4.32 2.46
CA ARG A 18 -6.55 -3.29 2.94
C ARG A 18 -5.23 -3.87 3.41
N GLU A 19 -5.26 -4.98 4.14
CA GLU A 19 -4.06 -5.71 4.58
C GLU A 19 -3.16 -6.15 3.41
N ARG A 20 -3.72 -6.34 2.19
CA ARG A 20 -2.94 -6.77 1.02
C ARG A 20 -2.08 -5.65 0.42
N VAL A 21 -2.36 -4.40 0.77
CA VAL A 21 -1.67 -3.21 0.26
C VAL A 21 -1.17 -2.32 1.40
N THR A 22 -1.06 -2.85 2.62
CA THR A 22 -0.44 -2.15 3.74
C THR A 22 1.07 -2.32 3.68
N PHE A 23 1.79 -1.22 3.87
CA PHE A 23 3.24 -1.20 4.03
C PHE A 23 3.61 -1.36 5.50
N SER A 24 4.56 -2.24 5.78
CA SER A 24 5.22 -2.30 7.08
C SER A 24 6.32 -1.23 7.15
N PRO A 25 6.74 -0.79 8.35
CA PRO A 25 7.84 0.17 8.48
C PRO A 25 9.11 -0.25 7.72
N GLU A 26 9.41 -1.55 7.71
CA GLU A 26 10.62 -2.10 7.07
C GLU A 26 10.53 -2.18 5.53
N THR A 27 9.31 -2.07 4.97
CA THR A 27 9.06 -2.16 3.53
C THR A 27 8.67 -0.83 2.90
N LEU A 28 8.31 0.17 3.72
CA LEU A 28 7.81 1.47 3.28
C LEU A 28 8.84 2.22 2.44
N ASP A 29 10.09 2.32 2.90
CA ASP A 29 11.15 3.06 2.20
C ASP A 29 11.43 2.44 0.83
N LYS A 30 11.55 1.11 0.77
CA LYS A 30 11.75 0.38 -0.50
C LYS A 30 10.58 0.53 -1.45
N ALA A 31 9.35 0.57 -0.92
CA ALA A 31 8.17 0.81 -1.73
C ALA A 31 8.17 2.25 -2.28
N LEU A 32 8.51 3.24 -1.45
CA LEU A 32 8.63 4.63 -1.91
C LEU A 32 9.70 4.78 -2.99
N GLU A 33 10.89 4.19 -2.80
CA GLU A 33 11.96 4.19 -3.81
C GLU A 33 11.49 3.54 -5.13
N SER A 34 10.81 2.39 -5.05
CA SER A 34 10.26 1.71 -6.23
C SER A 34 9.17 2.51 -6.95
N LEU A 35 8.38 3.28 -6.19
CA LEU A 35 7.35 4.16 -6.71
C LEU A 35 7.95 5.39 -7.40
N LEU A 36 8.98 5.99 -6.81
CA LEU A 36 9.70 7.13 -7.38
C LEU A 36 10.55 6.73 -8.60
N ALA A 37 10.92 5.46 -8.73
CA ALA A 37 11.58 4.93 -9.93
C ALA A 37 10.63 4.73 -11.12
N GLN A 38 9.32 4.94 -10.95
CA GLN A 38 8.35 4.87 -12.04
C GLN A 38 8.53 6.09 -12.97
N PRO A 39 8.75 5.91 -14.29
CA PRO A 39 9.06 7.02 -15.22
C PRO A 39 8.11 8.23 -15.23
N MET A 40 6.83 8.00 -14.93
CA MET A 40 5.76 9.00 -14.89
C MET A 40 5.68 9.76 -13.55
N VAL A 41 6.38 9.31 -12.51
CA VAL A 41 6.29 9.85 -11.15
C VAL A 41 7.43 10.83 -10.94
N GLN A 42 7.08 12.10 -10.69
CA GLN A 42 8.05 13.17 -10.40
C GLN A 42 8.30 13.34 -8.89
N GLY A 43 7.39 12.83 -8.07
CA GLY A 43 7.46 12.89 -6.61
C GLY A 43 6.23 12.26 -5.98
N GLY A 44 6.32 11.88 -4.70
CA GLY A 44 5.22 11.20 -4.05
C GLY A 44 5.31 11.09 -2.54
N VAL A 45 4.15 10.86 -1.94
CA VAL A 45 3.97 10.54 -0.52
C VAL A 45 3.15 9.26 -0.40
N VAL A 46 3.58 8.37 0.50
CA VAL A 46 2.85 7.14 0.84
C VAL A 46 2.28 7.28 2.26
N LEU A 47 0.96 7.14 2.39
CA LEU A 47 0.26 7.09 3.67
C LEU A 47 -0.30 5.69 3.91
N SER A 48 0.32 4.96 4.84
CA SER A 48 -0.07 3.59 5.19
C SER A 48 -0.48 3.51 6.65
N THR A 49 -1.73 3.20 6.92
CA THR A 49 -2.28 3.04 8.28
C THR A 49 -3.21 1.83 8.34
N CYS A 50 -3.73 1.51 9.51
CA CYS A 50 -4.75 0.47 9.65
C CYS A 50 -6.09 0.82 8.97
N ASN A 51 -6.32 2.07 8.54
CA ASN A 51 -7.60 2.53 7.99
C ASN A 51 -7.55 2.84 6.49
N ARG A 52 -6.35 3.06 5.94
CA ARG A 52 -6.13 3.46 4.55
C ARG A 52 -4.71 3.16 4.10
N THR A 53 -4.58 2.88 2.80
CA THR A 53 -3.33 3.00 2.04
C THR A 53 -3.59 3.98 0.91
N GLU A 54 -2.85 5.08 0.88
CA GLU A 54 -2.99 6.13 -0.12
C GLU A 54 -1.61 6.56 -0.64
N LEU A 55 -1.54 6.79 -1.95
CA LEU A 55 -0.40 7.33 -2.68
C LEU A 55 -0.83 8.70 -3.21
N TYR A 56 -0.08 9.74 -2.85
CA TYR A 56 -0.25 11.09 -3.38
C TYR A 56 0.94 11.37 -4.28
N LEU A 57 0.70 11.55 -5.58
CA LEU A 57 1.75 11.57 -6.59
C LEU A 57 1.67 12.84 -7.43
N SER A 58 2.84 13.43 -7.69
CA SER A 58 3.01 14.33 -8.81
C SER A 58 3.39 13.51 -10.03
N VAL A 59 2.59 13.59 -11.07
CA VAL A 59 2.75 12.77 -12.27
C VAL A 59 2.74 13.61 -13.55
N GLU A 60 3.46 13.10 -14.55
CA GLU A 60 3.27 13.49 -15.93
C GLU A 60 2.19 12.62 -16.56
N GLU A 61 1.36 13.23 -17.40
CA GLU A 61 0.30 12.52 -18.08
C GLU A 61 0.89 11.63 -19.17
N GLN A 62 0.58 10.34 -19.09
CA GLN A 62 1.03 9.31 -20.02
C GLN A 62 -0.11 8.32 -20.24
N ASP A 63 -0.08 7.64 -21.38
CA ASP A 63 -1.02 6.56 -21.66
C ASP A 63 -0.94 5.48 -20.57
N ASN A 64 -2.10 5.01 -20.11
CA ASN A 64 -2.23 3.95 -19.10
C ASN A 64 -1.65 4.26 -17.71
N LEU A 65 -1.42 5.53 -17.35
CA LEU A 65 -0.93 5.97 -16.04
C LEU A 65 -1.61 5.26 -14.86
N GLN A 66 -2.95 5.25 -14.84
CA GLN A 66 -3.73 4.66 -13.74
C GLN A 66 -3.49 3.16 -13.62
N GLU A 67 -3.55 2.45 -14.75
CA GLU A 67 -3.33 1.00 -14.81
C GLU A 67 -1.90 0.63 -14.40
N ALA A 68 -0.89 1.41 -14.81
CA ALA A 68 0.50 1.21 -14.43
C ALA A 68 0.70 1.33 -12.91
N LEU A 69 0.12 2.36 -12.27
CA LEU A 69 0.22 2.58 -10.84
C LEU A 69 -0.57 1.54 -10.03
N ILE A 70 -1.75 1.12 -10.51
CA ILE A 70 -2.53 0.03 -9.90
C ILE A 70 -1.76 -1.28 -9.97
N ARG A 71 -1.14 -1.58 -11.12
CA ARG A 71 -0.28 -2.77 -11.29
C ARG A 71 0.92 -2.73 -10.38
N TRP A 72 1.56 -1.58 -10.23
CA TRP A 72 2.65 -1.38 -9.28
C TRP A 72 2.18 -1.71 -7.85
N LEU A 73 1.05 -1.12 -7.42
CA LEU A 73 0.48 -1.36 -6.09
C LEU A 73 0.16 -2.83 -5.83
N CYS A 74 -0.31 -3.54 -6.87
CA CYS A 74 -0.68 -4.96 -6.77
C CYS A 74 0.51 -5.93 -6.80
N LYS A 75 1.68 -5.50 -7.31
CA LYS A 75 2.90 -6.34 -7.41
C LYS A 75 3.74 -6.36 -6.13
N LEU A 76 3.45 -5.48 -5.18
CA LEU A 76 4.26 -5.35 -3.97
C LEU A 76 4.21 -6.63 -3.10
N PRO A 77 5.32 -6.97 -2.40
CA PRO A 77 5.37 -8.11 -1.51
C PRO A 77 4.28 -7.98 -0.44
N ARG A 78 3.41 -8.99 -0.34
CA ARG A 78 2.35 -8.95 0.67
C ARG A 78 2.97 -9.17 2.04
N PRO A 79 2.62 -8.38 3.06
CA PRO A 79 2.98 -8.71 4.42
C PRO A 79 2.46 -10.12 4.71
N GLN A 80 3.37 -11.05 5.01
CA GLN A 80 2.99 -12.40 5.42
C GLN A 80 2.08 -12.25 6.62
N ARG A 81 0.85 -12.78 6.51
CA ARG A 81 -0.11 -12.83 7.62
C ARG A 81 0.63 -13.37 8.85
N ARG A 82 0.95 -12.49 9.80
CA ARG A 82 1.31 -12.94 11.16
C ARG A 82 0.05 -13.66 11.64
N ARG A 83 0.10 -15.00 11.71
CA ARG A 83 -0.95 -15.76 12.40
C ARG A 83 -1.10 -15.12 13.78
N PRO A 84 -2.32 -14.82 14.25
CA PRO A 84 -2.47 -14.37 15.62
C PRO A 84 -1.84 -15.43 16.51
N ALA A 85 -0.91 -15.02 17.38
CA ALA A 85 -0.33 -15.90 18.37
C ALA A 85 -1.51 -16.51 19.14
N LYS A 86 -1.68 -17.84 19.06
CA LYS A 86 -2.66 -18.54 19.89
C LYS A 86 -2.35 -18.13 21.33
N LYS A 87 -3.24 -17.36 21.97
CA LYS A 87 -3.18 -17.14 23.43
C LYS A 87 -3.09 -18.54 24.06
N PRO A 88 -2.09 -18.82 24.91
CA PRO A 88 -2.08 -20.09 25.63
C PRO A 88 -3.37 -20.13 26.45
N LEU A 89 -4.19 -21.15 26.19
CA LEU A 89 -5.27 -21.52 27.09
C LEU A 89 -4.58 -21.83 28.43
N LEU A 90 -4.73 -20.97 29.42
CA LEU A 90 -4.42 -21.36 30.79
C LEU A 90 -5.37 -22.51 31.13
N ALA A 91 -4.83 -23.71 31.18
CA ALA A 91 -5.45 -24.83 31.86
C ALA A 91 -5.34 -24.53 33.36
N SER A 92 -6.37 -23.88 33.91
CA SER A 92 -6.63 -23.87 35.35
C SER A 92 -7.19 -25.25 35.71
N GLY A 93 -6.31 -26.12 36.19
CA GLY A 93 -6.67 -27.22 37.09
C GLY A 93 -6.77 -26.73 38.52
#